data_AF-A0A4D8Q773-F1
#
_entry.id   AF-A0A4D8Q773-F1
#
_cell.length_a   1.000
_cell.length_b   1.000
_cell.length_c   1.000
_cell.angle_alpha   90.00
_cell.angle_beta   90.00
_cell.angle_gamma   90.00
#
_symmetry.space_group_name_H-M   'P 1'
#
loop_
_entity.id
_entity.type
_entity.pdbx_description
1 polymer ?
#
loop_
_entity_poly.entity_id
_entity_poly.type
_entity_poly.pdbx_seq_one_letter_code
_entity_poly.pdbx_strand_id
1 'polypeptide(L)'
;MITVPSCYDCNNSASLDESWLACVVECAVTGEVEAERISRPVIAKMLAHSPALASSMAAIRLITENGTTFYPDMNRVRHIVTKIARAHAAYELHEHFEHEPIAVNVFPLSLLSDHALQDFESLGGGKLAMWPEVGSRAMQRLLEGYPGDRPGWVVVQKGRYRYMAGIEDGRVVRMVLSEYLGCEVVWDF
;
A
#
# COMPACT_ATOMS: atom_id res chain seq x y z
N MET A 1 -22.87 12.89 4.82
CA MET A 1 -21.48 12.45 5.01
C MET A 1 -21.54 11.21 5.89
N ILE A 2 -21.43 10.02 5.30
CA ILE A 2 -21.36 8.77 6.06
C ILE A 2 -19.94 8.65 6.55
N THR A 3 -19.73 8.88 7.85
CA THR A 3 -18.44 8.62 8.51
C THR A 3 -18.38 7.14 8.85
N VAL A 4 -17.35 6.44 8.38
CA VAL A 4 -17.02 5.11 8.91
C VAL A 4 -16.55 5.30 10.35
N PRO A 5 -17.26 4.77 11.36
CA PRO A 5 -16.89 5.02 12.75
C PRO A 5 -15.55 4.33 13.06
N SER A 6 -14.60 5.10 13.56
CA SER A 6 -13.36 4.61 14.16
C SER A 6 -13.11 5.36 15.46
N CYS A 7 -12.46 4.72 16.43
CA CYS A 7 -12.09 5.39 17.67
C CYS A 7 -11.04 6.48 17.39
N TYR A 8 -10.94 7.53 18.20
CA TYR A 8 -9.96 8.61 18.00
C TYR A 8 -8.53 8.05 17.90
N ASP A 9 -8.17 7.12 18.77
CA ASP A 9 -6.85 6.48 18.77
C ASP A 9 -6.65 5.64 17.51
N CYS A 10 -7.68 4.89 17.08
CA CYS A 10 -7.69 4.07 15.88
C CYS A 10 -7.54 4.91 14.61
N ASN A 11 -8.11 6.13 14.61
CA ASN A 11 -8.05 7.06 13.49
C ASN A 11 -6.72 7.82 13.43
N ASN A 12 -6.02 7.96 14.56
CA ASN A 12 -4.79 8.77 14.68
C ASN A 12 -3.52 7.95 14.91
N SER A 13 -3.60 6.63 15.04
CA SER A 13 -2.44 5.76 15.21
C SER A 13 -2.47 4.60 14.21
N ALA A 14 -1.29 4.22 13.72
CA ALA A 14 -1.14 3.00 12.95
C ALA A 14 -1.41 1.80 13.86
N SER A 15 -2.16 0.82 13.35
CA SER A 15 -2.25 -0.47 14.05
C SER A 15 -0.86 -1.09 14.23
N LEU A 16 -0.72 -2.02 15.18
CA LEU A 16 0.56 -2.74 15.38
C LEU A 16 1.01 -3.43 14.09
N ASP A 17 0.08 -3.90 13.28
CA ASP A 17 0.35 -4.54 11.99
C ASP A 17 0.80 -3.54 10.92
N GLU A 18 0.14 -2.39 10.78
CA GLU A 18 0.58 -1.32 9.87
C GLU A 18 1.96 -0.78 10.26
N SER A 19 2.19 -0.62 11.56
CA SER A 19 3.47 -0.25 12.13
C SER A 19 4.57 -1.26 11.78
N TRP A 20 4.23 -2.55 11.87
CA TRP A 20 5.11 -3.64 11.49
C TRP A 20 5.43 -3.62 9.99
N LEU A 21 4.41 -3.49 9.12
CA LEU A 21 4.62 -3.41 7.66
C LEU A 21 5.47 -2.19 7.27
N ALA A 22 5.25 -1.04 7.92
CA ALA A 22 6.05 0.15 7.68
C ALA A 22 7.53 -0.07 8.02
N CYS A 23 7.82 -0.82 9.09
CA CYS A 23 9.19 -1.22 9.43
C CYS A 23 9.75 -2.21 8.43
N VAL A 24 8.98 -3.23 8.00
CA VAL A 24 9.41 -4.19 6.97
C VAL A 24 9.84 -3.48 5.70
N VAL A 25 9.02 -2.55 5.21
CA VAL A 25 9.31 -1.80 3.97
C VAL A 25 10.56 -0.94 4.15
N GLU A 26 10.68 -0.18 5.25
CA GLU A 26 11.85 0.67 5.46
C GLU A 26 13.13 -0.16 5.61
N CYS A 27 13.10 -1.26 6.37
CA CYS A 27 14.26 -2.15 6.54
C CYS A 27 14.65 -2.81 5.21
N ALA A 28 13.68 -3.21 4.38
CA ALA A 28 13.95 -3.78 3.06
C ALA A 28 14.59 -2.74 2.11
N VAL A 29 14.16 -1.48 2.19
CA VAL A 29 14.73 -0.39 1.36
C VAL A 29 16.14 -0.01 1.82
N THR A 30 16.41 0.02 3.12
CA THR A 30 17.73 0.42 3.65
C THR A 30 18.72 -0.72 3.77
N GLY A 31 18.25 -1.98 3.89
CA GLY A 31 19.08 -3.13 4.23
C GLY A 31 19.42 -3.25 5.73
N GLU A 32 18.89 -2.36 6.56
CA GLU A 32 19.28 -2.19 7.97
C GLU A 32 18.09 -2.46 8.89
N VAL A 33 18.33 -2.89 10.14
CA VAL A 33 17.30 -3.08 11.18
C VAL A 33 17.59 -2.31 12.46
N GLU A 34 18.80 -1.76 12.55
CA GLU A 34 19.33 -0.97 13.64
C GLU A 34 18.77 0.46 13.54
N ALA A 35 18.14 0.95 14.61
CA ALA A 35 17.40 2.20 14.60
C ALA A 35 18.25 3.40 14.15
N GLU A 36 19.54 3.41 14.49
CA GLU A 36 20.50 4.46 14.17
C GLU A 36 20.86 4.53 12.68
N ARG A 37 20.62 3.44 11.94
CA ARG A 37 20.91 3.32 10.51
C ARG A 37 19.67 3.48 9.64
N ILE A 38 18.49 3.56 10.24
CA ILE A 38 17.24 3.80 9.54
C ILE A 38 17.10 5.28 9.19
N SER A 39 16.91 5.55 7.90
CA SER A 39 16.81 6.92 7.38
C SER A 39 15.59 7.68 7.90
N ARG A 40 14.46 6.98 8.08
CA ARG A 40 13.18 7.59 8.43
C ARG A 40 13.04 7.74 9.95
N PRO A 41 12.97 8.98 10.49
CA PRO A 41 12.98 9.21 11.94
C PRO A 41 11.84 8.52 12.70
N VAL A 42 10.66 8.44 12.09
CA VAL A 42 9.50 7.77 12.70
C VAL A 42 9.75 6.28 12.87
N ILE A 43 10.33 5.62 11.85
CA ILE A 43 10.61 4.18 11.91
C ILE A 43 11.78 3.90 12.85
N ALA A 44 12.84 4.71 12.79
CA ALA A 44 13.96 4.65 13.74
C ALA A 44 13.45 4.74 15.19
N LYS A 45 12.58 5.71 15.48
CA LYS A 45 11.94 5.88 16.79
C LYS A 45 11.10 4.65 17.19
N MET A 46 10.33 4.07 16.27
CA MET A 46 9.53 2.87 16.54
C MET A 46 10.40 1.66 16.90
N LEU A 47 11.50 1.44 16.15
CA LEU A 47 12.43 0.35 16.41
C LEU A 47 13.20 0.55 17.72
N ALA A 48 13.62 1.78 18.02
CA ALA A 48 14.31 2.11 19.27
C ALA A 48 13.43 1.91 20.51
N HIS A 49 12.14 2.23 20.42
CA HIS A 49 11.21 2.11 21.55
C HIS A 49 10.53 0.74 21.68
N SER A 50 10.59 -0.12 20.66
CA SER A 50 9.95 -1.43 20.66
C SER A 50 10.96 -2.56 20.41
N PRO A 51 11.53 -3.15 21.48
CA PRO A 51 12.44 -4.29 21.36
C PRO A 51 11.82 -5.49 20.63
N ALA A 52 10.51 -5.70 20.79
CA ALA A 52 9.78 -6.76 20.11
C ALA A 52 9.73 -6.53 18.58
N LEU A 53 9.49 -5.27 18.16
CA LEU A 53 9.47 -4.91 16.74
C LEU A 53 10.86 -5.04 16.11
N ALA A 54 11.89 -4.53 16.78
CA ALA A 54 13.28 -4.65 16.35
C ALA A 54 13.71 -6.11 16.23
N SER A 55 13.38 -6.95 17.23
CA SER A 55 13.65 -8.39 17.19
C SER A 55 12.91 -9.06 16.01
N SER A 56 11.68 -8.64 15.72
CA SER A 56 10.94 -9.19 14.58
C SER A 56 11.57 -8.82 13.23
N MET A 57 12.14 -7.61 13.08
CA MET A 57 12.85 -7.20 11.86
C MET A 57 14.16 -7.97 11.70
N ALA A 58 14.90 -8.16 12.79
CA ALA A 58 16.13 -8.95 12.78
C ALA A 58 15.86 -10.43 12.43
N ALA A 59 14.77 -11.00 12.92
CA ALA A 59 14.41 -12.40 12.67
C ALA A 59 14.06 -12.70 11.21
N ILE A 60 13.57 -11.71 10.46
CA ILE A 60 13.23 -11.86 9.03
C ILE A 60 14.37 -11.44 8.10
N ARG A 61 15.49 -10.94 8.64
CA ARG A 61 16.66 -10.49 7.88
C ARG A 61 17.60 -11.66 7.58
N LEU A 62 17.98 -11.82 6.32
CA LEU A 62 19.05 -12.72 5.87
C LEU A 62 20.14 -11.91 5.20
N ILE A 63 21.37 -12.01 5.71
CA ILE A 63 22.56 -11.39 5.11
C ILE A 63 23.28 -12.47 4.31
N THR A 64 23.47 -12.23 3.01
CA THR A 64 24.17 -13.13 2.09
C THR A 64 25.32 -12.40 1.40
N GLU A 65 26.16 -13.11 0.66
CA GLU A 65 27.21 -12.51 -0.18
C GLU A 65 26.64 -11.55 -1.24
N ASN A 66 25.38 -11.77 -1.65
CA ASN A 66 24.66 -10.93 -2.62
C ASN A 66 23.93 -9.74 -1.98
N GLY A 67 24.11 -9.53 -0.67
CA GLY A 67 23.48 -8.46 0.09
C GLY A 67 22.41 -8.94 1.08
N THR A 68 21.65 -7.99 1.60
CA THR A 68 20.61 -8.21 2.61
C THR A 68 19.26 -8.45 1.96
N THR A 69 18.58 -9.54 2.35
CA THR A 69 17.22 -9.88 1.93
C THR A 69 16.31 -10.01 3.15
N PHE A 70 15.02 -9.69 2.99
CA PHE A 70 14.01 -9.81 4.04
C PHE A 70 12.91 -10.79 3.64
N TYR A 71 12.51 -11.66 4.58
CA TYR A 71 11.47 -12.68 4.38
C TYR A 71 10.31 -12.43 5.37
N PRO A 72 9.49 -11.40 5.14
CA PRO A 72 8.34 -11.12 6.00
C PRO A 72 7.28 -12.22 5.89
N ASP A 73 6.44 -12.33 6.92
CA ASP A 73 5.23 -13.16 6.84
C ASP A 73 4.27 -12.57 5.79
N MET A 74 4.22 -13.22 4.63
CA MET A 74 3.40 -12.77 3.51
C MET A 74 1.90 -12.88 3.77
N ASN A 75 1.44 -13.72 4.69
CA ASN A 75 0.03 -13.76 5.07
C ASN A 75 -0.33 -12.50 5.86
N ARG A 76 0.53 -12.10 6.79
CA ARG A 76 0.38 -10.84 7.54
C ARG A 76 0.44 -9.62 6.62
N VAL A 77 1.38 -9.59 5.67
CA VAL A 77 1.47 -8.51 4.67
C VAL A 77 0.19 -8.41 3.85
N ARG A 78 -0.31 -9.53 3.31
CA ARG A 78 -1.56 -9.55 2.51
C ARG A 78 -2.75 -9.09 3.33
N HIS A 79 -2.88 -9.53 4.57
CA HIS A 79 -3.98 -9.10 5.46
C HIS A 79 -3.99 -7.57 5.66
N ILE A 80 -2.82 -6.97 5.89
CA ILE A 80 -2.70 -5.51 6.04
C ILE A 80 -3.01 -4.79 4.73
N VAL A 81 -2.47 -5.27 3.61
CA VAL A 81 -2.72 -4.70 2.28
C VAL A 81 -4.21 -4.74 1.95
N THR A 82 -4.90 -5.85 2.20
CA THR A 82 -6.35 -5.97 2.02
C THR A 82 -7.11 -4.98 2.90
N LYS A 83 -6.73 -4.85 4.19
CA LYS A 83 -7.34 -3.88 5.11
C LYS A 83 -7.22 -2.44 4.58
N ILE A 84 -6.03 -2.05 4.14
CA ILE A 84 -5.78 -0.70 3.59
C ILE A 84 -6.56 -0.51 2.29
N ALA A 85 -6.60 -1.54 1.43
CA ALA A 85 -7.32 -1.48 0.17
C ALA A 85 -8.83 -1.31 0.36
N ARG A 86 -9.44 -2.02 1.34
CA ARG A 86 -10.85 -1.82 1.73
C ARG A 86 -11.14 -0.38 2.15
N ALA A 87 -10.23 0.24 2.91
CA ALA A 87 -10.37 1.63 3.32
C ALA A 87 -10.35 2.60 2.12
N HIS A 88 -9.47 2.35 1.14
CA HIS A 88 -9.42 3.16 -0.09
C HIS A 88 -10.62 2.93 -1.00
N ALA A 89 -11.10 1.70 -1.12
CA ALA A 89 -12.33 1.41 -1.87
C ALA A 89 -13.53 2.16 -1.27
N ALA A 90 -13.69 2.11 0.05
CA ALA A 90 -14.76 2.85 0.74
C ALA A 90 -14.63 4.37 0.57
N TYR A 91 -13.40 4.89 0.59
CA TYR A 91 -13.15 6.32 0.47
C TYR A 91 -13.32 6.83 -0.97
N GLU A 92 -12.77 6.12 -1.96
CA GLU A 92 -12.73 6.57 -3.35
C GLU A 92 -13.95 6.14 -4.17
N LEU A 93 -14.35 4.87 -4.03
CA LEU A 93 -15.39 4.25 -4.84
C LEU A 93 -16.75 4.24 -4.15
N HIS A 94 -16.81 4.60 -2.87
CA HIS A 94 -17.99 4.46 -2.01
C HIS A 94 -18.44 2.99 -1.80
N GLU A 95 -17.54 2.04 -2.04
CA GLU A 95 -17.84 0.61 -1.94
C GLU A 95 -17.25 -0.02 -0.67
N HIS A 96 -18.05 -0.84 0.01
CA HIS A 96 -17.65 -1.57 1.22
C HIS A 96 -17.56 -3.07 0.93
N PHE A 97 -16.36 -3.65 1.07
CA PHE A 97 -16.13 -5.08 0.87
C PHE A 97 -15.97 -5.82 2.19
N GLU A 98 -16.93 -6.69 2.50
CA GLU A 98 -16.86 -7.60 3.66
C GLU A 98 -16.23 -8.96 3.31
N HIS A 99 -16.33 -9.37 2.04
CA HIS A 99 -15.75 -10.62 1.54
C HIS A 99 -14.27 -10.44 1.16
N GLU A 100 -13.56 -11.57 1.02
CA GLU A 100 -12.16 -11.59 0.61
C GLU A 100 -12.00 -11.22 -0.87
N PRO A 101 -10.97 -10.44 -1.24
CA PRO A 101 -10.67 -10.13 -2.63
C PRO A 101 -10.34 -11.41 -3.43
N ILE A 102 -10.62 -11.37 -4.74
CA ILE A 102 -10.28 -12.45 -5.67
C ILE A 102 -8.76 -12.51 -5.96
N ALA A 103 -8.05 -11.40 -5.74
CA ALA A 103 -6.59 -11.35 -5.87
C ALA A 103 -5.95 -10.34 -4.90
N VAL A 104 -4.81 -10.71 -4.33
CA VAL A 104 -3.93 -9.84 -3.52
C VAL A 104 -2.48 -10.06 -3.97
N ASN A 105 -2.00 -9.17 -4.83
CA ASN A 105 -0.64 -9.19 -5.35
C ASN A 105 0.23 -8.21 -4.56
N VAL A 106 1.42 -8.67 -4.15
CA VAL A 106 2.40 -7.88 -3.41
C VAL A 106 3.77 -8.20 -3.97
N PHE A 107 4.50 -7.18 -4.44
CA PHE A 107 5.78 -7.37 -5.13
C PHE A 107 6.67 -6.12 -4.98
N PRO A 108 8.01 -6.28 -4.91
CA PRO A 108 8.92 -5.16 -5.13
C PRO A 108 8.77 -4.65 -6.57
N LEU A 109 8.66 -3.34 -6.75
CA LEU A 109 8.57 -2.71 -8.08
C LEU A 109 9.78 -3.03 -8.96
N SER A 110 10.96 -3.23 -8.35
CA SER A 110 12.19 -3.61 -9.05
C SER A 110 12.14 -5.00 -9.69
N LEU A 111 11.15 -5.84 -9.36
CA LEU A 111 10.95 -7.14 -9.99
C LEU A 111 10.04 -7.08 -11.23
N LEU A 112 9.36 -5.96 -11.47
CA LEU A 112 8.55 -5.77 -12.67
C LEU A 112 9.44 -5.42 -13.86
N SER A 113 9.08 -5.93 -15.04
CA SER A 113 9.59 -5.38 -16.30
C SER A 113 9.00 -3.99 -16.54
N ASP A 114 9.63 -3.20 -17.42
CA ASP A 114 9.12 -1.87 -17.76
C ASP A 114 7.66 -1.91 -18.26
N HIS A 115 7.30 -2.93 -19.04
CA HIS A 115 5.93 -3.15 -19.50
C HIS A 115 4.98 -3.46 -18.34
N ALA A 116 5.34 -4.40 -17.46
CA ALA A 116 4.49 -4.75 -16.33
C ALA A 116 4.34 -3.58 -15.34
N LEU A 117 5.39 -2.77 -15.17
CA LEU A 117 5.33 -1.55 -14.39
C LEU A 117 4.40 -0.52 -15.03
N GLN A 118 4.49 -0.33 -16.35
CA GLN A 118 3.59 0.56 -17.08
C GLN A 118 2.12 0.10 -16.95
N ASP A 119 1.85 -1.20 -17.10
CA ASP A 119 0.51 -1.76 -16.93
C ASP A 119 -0.02 -1.50 -15.52
N PHE A 120 0.78 -1.80 -14.50
CA PHE A 120 0.45 -1.55 -13.10
C PHE A 120 0.17 -0.07 -12.80
N GLU A 121 0.97 0.83 -13.36
CA GLU A 121 0.82 2.28 -13.14
C GLU A 121 -0.29 2.92 -13.96
N SER A 122 -0.76 2.27 -15.02
CA SER A 122 -1.84 2.74 -15.88
C SER A 122 -3.21 2.27 -15.37
N LEU A 123 -4.18 3.18 -15.30
CA LEU A 123 -5.57 2.81 -15.06
C LEU A 123 -6.25 2.60 -16.41
N GLY A 124 -6.89 1.45 -16.62
CA GLY A 124 -7.65 1.17 -17.84
C GLY A 124 -6.78 0.91 -19.09
N GLY A 125 -5.72 0.10 -18.95
CA GLY A 125 -4.79 -0.33 -20.02
C GLY A 125 -5.42 -1.14 -21.16
N GLY A 126 -6.45 -0.60 -21.84
CA GLY A 126 -6.99 -1.11 -23.10
C GLY A 126 -8.34 -1.85 -23.01
N LYS A 127 -8.94 -1.99 -21.83
CA LYS A 127 -10.30 -2.54 -21.68
C LYS A 127 -11.25 -1.47 -21.14
N LEU A 128 -12.55 -1.65 -21.43
CA LEU A 128 -13.63 -0.69 -21.21
C LEU A 128 -13.54 -0.08 -19.79
N ALA A 129 -12.95 1.12 -19.68
CA ALA A 129 -12.88 1.84 -18.41
C ALA A 129 -14.32 2.12 -17.98
N MET A 130 -14.80 1.38 -16.98
CA MET A 130 -16.14 1.57 -16.47
C MET A 130 -16.15 2.81 -15.59
N TRP A 131 -17.21 3.60 -15.77
CA TRP A 131 -17.36 4.84 -15.02
C TRP A 131 -17.62 4.50 -13.56
N PRO A 132 -16.90 5.12 -12.61
CA PRO A 132 -17.21 4.99 -11.19
C PRO A 132 -18.63 5.44 -10.86
N GLU A 133 -19.12 5.06 -9.69
CA GLU A 133 -20.44 5.49 -9.21
C GLU A 133 -20.58 7.01 -9.25
N VAL A 134 -21.73 7.50 -9.72
CA VAL A 134 -22.02 8.93 -9.76
C VAL A 134 -21.99 9.50 -8.35
N GLY A 135 -21.11 10.48 -8.13
CA GLY A 135 -20.90 11.11 -6.83
C GLY A 135 -19.76 10.52 -6.01
N SER A 136 -19.18 9.40 -6.42
CA SER A 136 -17.93 8.88 -5.85
C SER A 136 -16.77 9.87 -6.04
N ARG A 137 -15.73 9.77 -5.21
CA ARG A 137 -14.53 10.61 -5.39
C ARG A 137 -13.78 10.23 -6.65
N ALA A 138 -13.74 8.95 -6.99
CA ALA A 138 -13.16 8.50 -8.25
C ALA A 138 -13.82 9.18 -9.46
N MET A 139 -15.16 9.31 -9.47
CA MET A 139 -15.89 10.06 -10.50
C MET A 139 -15.53 11.56 -10.49
N GLN A 140 -15.46 12.19 -9.31
CA GLN A 140 -15.06 13.60 -9.18
C GLN A 140 -13.64 13.83 -9.73
N ARG A 141 -12.69 12.93 -9.45
CA ARG A 141 -11.31 13.00 -9.93
C ARG A 141 -11.16 12.86 -11.44
N LEU A 142 -12.06 12.14 -12.11
CA LEU A 142 -12.08 12.10 -13.57
C LEU A 142 -12.40 13.47 -14.18
N LEU A 143 -13.15 14.31 -13.47
CA LEU A 143 -13.53 15.67 -13.91
C LEU A 143 -12.53 16.73 -13.43
N GLU A 144 -12.10 16.64 -12.17
CA GLU A 144 -11.25 17.63 -11.50
C GLU A 144 -9.75 17.38 -11.72
N GLY A 145 -9.37 16.16 -12.10
CA GLY A 145 -8.00 15.68 -12.14
C GLY A 145 -7.56 15.01 -10.84
N TYR A 146 -6.47 14.25 -10.93
CA TYR A 146 -5.86 13.59 -9.77
C TYR A 146 -4.81 14.49 -9.11
N PRO A 147 -4.71 14.52 -7.76
CA PRO A 147 -3.71 15.31 -7.07
C PRO A 147 -2.32 14.70 -7.24
N GLY A 148 -1.39 15.49 -7.78
CA GLY A 148 -0.01 15.07 -8.02
C GLY A 148 0.39 15.20 -9.48
N ASP A 149 1.51 14.56 -9.83
CA ASP A 149 2.09 14.53 -11.18
C ASP A 149 1.83 13.22 -11.94
N ARG A 150 1.21 12.23 -11.28
CA ARG A 150 0.81 10.95 -11.89
C ARG A 150 -0.70 10.87 -12.09
N PRO A 151 -1.19 10.86 -13.35
CA PRO A 151 -2.59 10.61 -13.65
C PRO A 151 -3.08 9.29 -13.03
N GLY A 152 -4.29 9.28 -12.47
CA GLY A 152 -4.88 8.09 -11.84
C GLY A 152 -4.42 7.81 -10.41
N TRP A 153 -3.31 8.41 -9.96
CA TRP A 153 -2.75 8.20 -8.62
C TRP A 153 -3.04 9.37 -7.69
N VAL A 154 -3.48 9.05 -6.48
CA VAL A 154 -3.52 9.99 -5.35
C VAL A 154 -2.18 9.90 -4.61
N VAL A 155 -1.36 10.95 -4.75
CA VAL A 155 -0.08 11.04 -4.03
C VAL A 155 -0.32 11.62 -2.64
N VAL A 156 -0.32 10.76 -1.62
CA VAL A 156 -0.53 11.15 -0.21
C VAL A 156 0.76 11.70 0.40
N GLN A 157 1.89 11.03 0.14
CA GLN A 157 3.22 11.44 0.58
C GLN A 157 4.21 11.16 -0.54
N LYS A 158 4.81 12.21 -1.11
CA LYS A 158 5.73 12.08 -2.26
C LYS A 158 6.86 11.09 -1.95
N GLY A 159 7.05 10.12 -2.84
CA GLY A 159 8.07 9.06 -2.72
C GLY A 159 7.84 8.05 -1.60
N ARG A 160 6.69 8.11 -0.90
CA ARG A 160 6.42 7.31 0.30
C ARG A 160 5.10 6.57 0.23
N TYR A 161 4.04 7.24 -0.19
CA TYR A 161 2.75 6.61 -0.29
C TYR A 161 1.91 7.25 -1.39
N ARG A 162 1.49 6.40 -2.33
CA ARG A 162 0.50 6.72 -3.35
C ARG A 162 -0.42 5.53 -3.53
N TYR A 163 -1.64 5.80 -3.92
CA TYR A 163 -2.62 4.77 -4.25
C TYR A 163 -3.48 5.20 -5.42
N MET A 164 -4.14 4.24 -6.03
CA MET A 164 -5.22 4.44 -6.99
C MET A 164 -6.34 3.47 -6.68
N ALA A 165 -7.57 3.90 -6.96
CA ALA A 165 -8.75 3.06 -6.87
C ALA A 165 -9.61 3.34 -8.11
N GLY A 166 -10.11 2.28 -8.73
CA GLY A 166 -10.91 2.39 -9.95
C GLY A 166 -11.61 1.11 -10.32
N ILE A 167 -12.26 1.14 -11.47
CA ILE A 167 -13.03 0.02 -12.01
C ILE A 167 -12.39 -0.41 -13.34
N GLU A 168 -11.95 -1.66 -13.40
CA GLU A 168 -11.35 -2.29 -14.60
C GLU A 168 -12.11 -3.60 -14.91
N ASP A 169 -11.44 -4.76 -14.91
CA ASP A 169 -12.06 -6.09 -14.90
C ASP A 169 -12.52 -6.49 -13.46
N GLY A 170 -12.97 -5.51 -12.67
CA GLY A 170 -13.34 -5.62 -11.26
C GLY A 170 -13.15 -4.29 -10.52
N ARG A 171 -13.28 -4.27 -9.18
CA ARG A 171 -12.86 -3.12 -8.37
C ARG A 171 -11.42 -3.31 -7.96
N VAL A 172 -10.58 -2.38 -8.40
CA VAL A 172 -9.13 -2.47 -8.25
C VAL A 172 -8.66 -1.36 -7.34
N VAL A 173 -7.85 -1.72 -6.35
CA VAL A 173 -7.05 -0.78 -5.57
C VAL A 173 -5.59 -1.15 -5.70
N ARG A 174 -4.77 -0.22 -6.21
CA ARG A 174 -3.32 -0.35 -6.23
C ARG A 174 -2.70 0.65 -5.28
N MET A 175 -1.61 0.28 -4.63
CA MET A 175 -0.86 1.18 -3.76
C MET A 175 0.63 0.89 -3.83
N VAL A 176 1.42 1.92 -3.56
CA VAL A 176 2.88 1.84 -3.56
C VAL A 176 3.40 2.42 -2.26
N LEU A 177 4.23 1.64 -1.55
CA LEU A 177 4.90 2.03 -0.32
C LEU A 177 6.40 2.26 -0.58
N SER A 178 6.88 3.45 -0.23
CA SER A 178 8.29 3.90 -0.39
C SER A 178 8.87 3.74 -1.80
N GLU A 179 8.04 3.83 -2.84
CA GLU A 179 8.41 3.50 -4.25
C GLU A 179 9.16 2.16 -4.39
N TYR A 180 8.91 1.23 -3.45
CA TYR A 180 9.55 -0.07 -3.38
C TYR A 180 8.51 -1.18 -3.46
N LEU A 181 7.50 -1.17 -2.57
CA LEU A 181 6.51 -2.24 -2.50
C LEU A 181 5.26 -1.84 -3.28
N GLY A 182 5.02 -2.51 -4.40
CA GLY A 182 3.77 -2.45 -5.15
C GLY A 182 2.78 -3.47 -4.61
N CYS A 183 1.53 -3.03 -4.49
CA CYS A 183 0.42 -3.86 -4.05
C CYS A 183 -0.79 -3.64 -4.96
N GLU A 184 -1.50 -4.71 -5.29
CA GLU A 184 -2.76 -4.68 -6.03
C GLU A 184 -3.77 -5.61 -5.35
N VAL A 185 -4.98 -5.10 -5.15
CA VAL A 185 -6.10 -5.82 -4.58
C VAL A 185 -7.29 -5.70 -5.52
N VAL A 186 -7.91 -6.83 -5.85
CA VAL A 186 -9.01 -6.90 -6.81
C VAL A 186 -10.20 -7.61 -6.19
N TRP A 187 -11.37 -6.99 -6.32
CA TRP A 187 -12.68 -7.61 -6.06
C TRP A 187 -13.45 -7.80 -7.38
N ASP A 188 -14.36 -8.75 -7.39
CA ASP A 188 -15.31 -8.98 -8.49
C ASP A 188 -16.38 -7.86 -8.56
N PHE A 189 -17.34 -8.03 -9.48
CA PHE A 189 -18.44 -7.10 -9.76
C PHE A 189 -19.70 -7.33 -8.89
#